data_AF-A0AAW0CS13-F1
#
_entry.id   AF-A0AAW0CS13-F1
#
_cell.length_a   1.000
_cell.length_b   1.000
_cell.length_c   1.000
_cell.angle_alpha   90.00
_cell.angle_beta   90.00
_cell.angle_gamma   90.00
#
_symmetry.space_group_name_H-M   'P 1'
#
loop_
_entity.id
_entity.type
_entity.pdbx_description
1 polymer ?
#
loop_
_entity_poly.entity_id
_entity_poly.type
_entity_poly.pdbx_seq_one_letter_code
_entity_poly.pdbx_strand_id
1 'polypeptide(L)'
;MRSFSRLLIAVLSCTFSALAAPEVQLGNTTVVGMDYTLTVGGLFTSKQEFFGGIPYAEPPLGDLRLKPTVLKTSLGGDTFNASQYGPSCLQPPTTDDPPLVLDEDCLTINIIRPANISADAKLPVLFWTYGGGFQAGSTPIFNASAIVALSVFRGTPVVYVSFNYRTGPLGFPQGAEAARRGALNLALHDQLTALEWVQRNIGIFGGDKTKIFESGQAATPHLLSAQDREKSWTDFVGAVPGCASVAGSNNTFDCLKTANTSSILQGLVTSIAEADELFAWDPTVDGNGGFIPDLPSRLFENGTFAKLPFIAGTNLDEGQRGQVQSRDTH
;
A
#
# COMPACT_ATOMS: atom_id res chain seq x y z
N MET A 1 57.98 45.66 39.83
CA MET A 1 57.47 44.28 40.00
C MET A 1 56.22 44.13 39.15
N ARG A 2 56.09 42.97 38.48
CA ARG A 2 55.31 42.74 37.26
C ARG A 2 53.79 42.83 37.46
N SER A 3 53.12 43.55 36.56
CA SER A 3 51.65 43.54 36.39
C SER A 3 51.23 42.26 35.68
N PHE A 4 50.36 41.46 36.30
CA PHE A 4 49.76 40.26 35.71
C PHE A 4 48.42 40.65 35.06
N SER A 5 48.40 40.67 33.73
CA SER A 5 47.16 40.81 32.95
C SER A 5 46.48 39.43 32.87
N ARG A 6 45.28 39.30 33.45
CA ARG A 6 44.45 38.09 33.36
C ARG A 6 43.70 38.11 32.03
N LEU A 7 44.11 37.25 31.10
CA LEU A 7 43.40 37.01 29.85
C LEU A 7 42.16 36.13 30.14
N LEU A 8 40.95 36.70 30.07
CA LEU A 8 39.72 35.93 30.07
C LEU A 8 39.58 35.26 28.70
N ILE A 9 39.70 33.93 28.64
CA ILE A 9 39.35 33.14 27.47
C ILE A 9 37.83 32.92 27.50
N ALA A 10 37.09 33.61 26.63
CA ALA A 10 35.69 33.32 26.40
C ALA A 10 35.57 32.00 25.62
N VAL A 11 35.10 30.95 26.28
CA VAL A 11 34.76 29.69 25.63
C VAL A 11 33.44 29.90 24.90
N LEU A 12 33.51 30.11 23.58
CA LEU A 12 32.33 30.17 22.73
C LEU A 12 31.78 28.75 22.58
N SER A 13 30.77 28.38 23.37
CA SER A 13 30.10 27.10 23.22
C SER A 13 29.27 27.12 21.93
N CYS A 14 29.81 26.51 20.88
CA CYS A 14 29.10 26.28 19.64
C CYS A 14 28.07 25.16 19.89
N THR A 15 26.84 25.52 20.25
CA THR A 15 25.73 24.57 20.32
C THR A 15 25.39 24.15 18.89
N PHE A 16 25.87 22.98 18.49
CA PHE A 16 25.33 22.29 17.31
C PHE A 16 23.89 21.88 17.65
N SER A 17 22.92 22.68 17.24
CA SER A 17 21.54 22.23 17.14
C SER A 17 21.49 21.24 15.97
N ALA A 18 21.63 19.94 16.27
CA ALA A 18 21.16 18.93 15.33
C ALA A 18 19.68 19.25 15.04
N LEU A 19 19.32 19.44 13.77
CA LEU A 19 17.91 19.57 13.40
C LEU A 19 17.21 18.30 13.88
N ALA A 20 16.24 18.46 14.78
CA ALA A 20 15.43 17.34 15.23
C ALA A 20 14.65 16.78 14.04
N ALA A 21 14.56 15.45 13.96
CA ALA A 21 13.75 14.78 12.96
C ALA A 21 12.28 15.25 13.08
N PRO A 22 11.50 15.25 11.97
CA PRO A 22 10.10 15.63 12.04
C PRO A 22 9.33 14.61 12.88
N GLU A 23 8.54 15.10 13.83
CA GLU A 23 7.79 14.27 14.76
C GLU A 23 6.30 14.61 14.70
N VAL A 24 5.46 13.59 14.86
CA VAL A 24 4.02 13.77 15.10
C VAL A 24 3.54 12.83 16.20
N GLN A 25 2.45 13.20 16.87
CA GLN A 25 1.87 12.40 17.94
C GLN A 25 0.70 11.57 17.42
N LEU A 26 0.85 10.24 17.38
CA LEU A 26 -0.23 9.30 17.03
C LEU A 26 -0.70 8.56 18.29
N GLY A 27 -1.78 9.05 18.90
CA GLY A 27 -2.18 8.58 20.23
C GLY A 27 -1.08 8.87 21.25
N ASN A 28 -0.60 7.85 21.95
CA ASN A 28 0.49 7.98 22.92
C ASN A 28 1.89 7.73 22.32
N THR A 29 1.98 7.43 21.03
CA THR A 29 3.24 7.11 20.36
C THR A 29 3.76 8.30 19.55
N THR A 30 5.02 8.68 19.77
CA THR A 30 5.75 9.64 18.95
C THR A 30 6.20 8.97 17.66
N VAL A 31 5.70 9.43 16.53
CA VAL A 31 6.09 8.94 15.20
C VAL A 31 7.19 9.84 14.66
N VAL A 32 8.40 9.28 14.52
CA VAL A 32 9.60 10.00 14.09
C VAL A 32 9.83 9.74 12.60
N GLY A 33 9.66 10.75 11.77
CA GLY A 33 9.88 10.68 10.32
C GLY A 33 11.31 11.06 9.93
N MET A 34 11.48 11.40 8.66
CA MET A 34 12.71 12.00 8.13
C MET A 34 12.38 13.23 7.28
N ASP A 35 13.26 14.22 7.26
CA ASP A 35 13.20 15.34 6.33
C ASP A 35 14.20 15.16 5.18
N TYR A 36 13.88 15.75 4.03
CA TYR A 36 14.78 15.75 2.88
C TYR A 36 14.48 16.95 1.97
N THR A 37 15.45 17.29 1.13
CA THR A 37 15.30 18.36 0.13
C THR A 37 15.37 17.75 -1.26
N LEU A 38 14.33 17.98 -2.06
CA LEU A 38 14.27 17.60 -3.46
C LEU A 38 14.49 18.82 -4.36
N THR A 39 15.38 18.70 -5.34
CA THR A 39 15.51 19.67 -6.45
C THR A 39 14.81 19.11 -7.67
N VAL A 40 13.74 19.75 -8.13
CA VAL A 40 12.97 19.29 -9.29
C VAL A 40 13.48 19.98 -10.55
N GLY A 41 14.05 19.19 -11.47
CA GLY A 41 14.51 19.67 -12.79
C GLY A 41 15.58 20.77 -12.74
N GLY A 42 16.27 20.96 -11.61
CA GLY A 42 17.21 22.06 -11.40
C GLY A 42 16.57 23.45 -11.25
N LEU A 43 15.24 23.54 -11.18
CA LEU A 43 14.51 24.82 -11.23
C LEU A 43 14.14 25.34 -9.85
N PHE A 44 13.69 24.45 -8.96
CA PHE A 44 13.28 24.82 -7.61
C PHE A 44 13.57 23.68 -6.61
N THR A 45 13.75 24.08 -5.36
CA THR A 45 13.96 23.17 -4.22
C THR A 45 12.69 23.08 -3.39
N SER A 46 12.40 21.88 -2.89
CA SER A 46 11.28 21.61 -2.00
C SER A 46 11.81 20.83 -0.80
N LYS A 47 11.66 21.40 0.40
CA LYS A 47 11.83 20.65 1.65
C LYS A 47 10.56 19.85 1.92
N GLN A 48 10.73 18.58 2.27
CA GLN A 48 9.63 17.64 2.51
C GLN A 48 9.93 16.79 3.73
N GLU A 49 8.88 16.23 4.30
CA GLU A 49 8.95 15.26 5.38
C GLU A 49 8.29 13.96 4.93
N PHE A 50 8.89 12.84 5.31
CA PHE A 50 8.41 11.49 5.06
C PHE A 50 8.17 10.75 6.37
N PHE A 51 7.03 10.08 6.44
CA PHE A 51 6.66 9.15 7.50
C PHE A 51 6.21 7.85 6.84
N GLY A 52 7.06 6.83 6.87
CA GLY A 52 6.84 5.55 6.20
C GLY A 52 6.62 4.38 7.15
N GLY A 53 6.12 3.28 6.58
CA GLY A 53 6.06 1.98 7.27
C GLY A 53 5.10 1.94 8.45
N ILE A 54 4.19 2.92 8.59
CA ILE A 54 3.27 2.99 9.72
C ILE A 54 2.21 1.89 9.52
N PRO A 55 2.03 0.93 10.45
CA PRO A 55 1.02 -0.10 10.29
C PRO A 55 -0.38 0.52 10.43
N TYR A 56 -1.21 0.38 9.39
CA TYR A 56 -2.61 0.82 9.42
C TYR A 56 -3.56 -0.30 9.86
N ALA A 57 -3.08 -1.55 9.81
CA ALA A 57 -3.82 -2.74 10.21
C ALA A 57 -2.96 -3.66 11.07
N GLU A 58 -3.61 -4.56 11.81
CA GLU A 58 -2.90 -5.67 12.45
C GLU A 58 -2.25 -6.57 11.39
N PRO A 59 -1.04 -7.09 11.64
CA PRO A 59 -0.35 -7.96 10.70
C PRO A 59 -1.23 -9.15 10.31
N PRO A 60 -1.44 -9.43 9.01
CA PRO A 60 -2.31 -10.52 8.54
C PRO A 60 -1.62 -11.89 8.64
N LEU A 61 -1.02 -12.17 9.80
CA LEU A 61 -0.23 -13.36 10.11
C LEU A 61 -1.04 -14.37 10.92
N GLY A 62 -0.66 -15.65 10.83
CA GLY A 62 -1.22 -16.71 11.66
C GLY A 62 -2.76 -16.73 11.62
N ASP A 63 -3.41 -16.49 12.76
CA ASP A 63 -4.87 -16.47 12.85
C ASP A 63 -5.55 -15.32 12.08
N LEU A 64 -4.81 -14.28 11.67
CA LEU A 64 -5.29 -13.20 10.81
C LEU A 64 -4.99 -13.44 9.32
N ARG A 65 -4.22 -14.48 8.99
CA ARG A 65 -3.96 -14.85 7.60
C ARG A 65 -5.27 -15.26 6.92
N LEU A 66 -5.47 -14.78 5.69
CA LEU A 66 -6.69 -14.99 4.88
C LEU A 66 -7.99 -14.54 5.60
N LYS A 67 -7.92 -13.52 6.45
CA LYS A 67 -9.09 -12.88 7.07
C LYS A 67 -9.25 -11.42 6.66
N PRO A 68 -10.47 -10.87 6.79
CA PRO A 68 -10.69 -9.44 6.72
C PRO A 68 -9.75 -8.67 7.64
N THR A 69 -9.29 -7.54 7.14
CA THR A 69 -8.34 -6.65 7.79
C THR A 69 -8.88 -6.15 9.13
N VAL A 70 -8.01 -6.05 10.13
CA VAL A 70 -8.35 -5.46 11.42
C VAL A 70 -7.61 -4.14 11.53
N LEU A 71 -8.35 -3.03 11.60
CA LEU A 71 -7.77 -1.70 11.76
C LEU A 71 -6.88 -1.62 13.00
N LYS A 72 -5.66 -1.13 12.85
CA LYS A 72 -4.75 -0.89 13.96
C LYS A 72 -5.04 0.45 14.61
N THR A 73 -5.49 0.43 15.86
CA THR A 73 -5.88 1.65 16.60
C THR A 73 -4.77 2.23 17.47
N SER A 74 -3.66 1.51 17.65
CA SER A 74 -2.49 1.96 18.40
C SER A 74 -1.23 1.29 17.87
N LEU A 75 -0.13 2.03 17.80
CA LEU A 75 1.18 1.48 17.41
C LEU A 75 1.83 0.70 18.56
N GLY A 76 1.52 1.06 19.81
CA GLY A 76 2.23 0.58 20.98
C GLY A 76 3.62 1.20 21.12
N GLY A 77 4.14 1.22 22.35
CA GLY A 77 5.42 1.84 22.67
C GLY A 77 5.41 3.37 22.64
N ASP A 78 6.48 3.96 23.16
CA ASP A 78 6.63 5.41 23.29
C ASP A 78 7.02 6.06 21.96
N THR A 79 7.81 5.37 21.14
CA THR A 79 8.36 5.90 19.88
C THR A 79 8.25 4.87 18.75
N PHE A 80 7.85 5.33 17.57
CA PHE A 80 7.86 4.57 16.33
C PHE A 80 8.75 5.25 15.29
N ASN A 81 9.70 4.52 14.72
CA ASN A 81 10.58 5.01 13.66
C ASN A 81 9.90 4.86 12.29
N ALA A 82 9.42 5.98 11.74
CA ALA A 82 8.79 6.09 10.43
C ALA A 82 9.73 6.72 9.38
N SER A 83 11.04 6.58 9.52
CA SER A 83 12.01 7.11 8.54
C SER A 83 12.20 6.21 7.31
N GLN A 84 11.54 5.06 7.24
CA GLN A 84 11.71 4.08 6.16
C GLN A 84 10.36 3.51 5.71
N TYR A 85 10.30 3.05 4.47
CA TYR A 85 9.16 2.25 4.00
C TYR A 85 9.09 0.92 4.75
N GLY A 86 7.87 0.42 4.95
CA GLY A 86 7.64 -0.96 5.39
C GLY A 86 7.94 -1.97 4.26
N PRO A 87 7.95 -3.28 4.57
CA PRO A 87 8.08 -4.31 3.56
C PRO A 87 6.90 -4.30 2.60
N SER A 88 7.13 -4.72 1.36
CA SER A 88 6.08 -4.93 0.36
C SER A 88 5.37 -6.25 0.61
N CYS A 89 4.10 -6.35 0.21
CA CYS A 89 3.37 -7.61 0.34
C CYS A 89 3.96 -8.71 -0.55
N LEU A 90 3.78 -9.97 -0.15
CA LEU A 90 4.24 -11.13 -0.93
C LEU A 90 3.74 -11.07 -2.38
N GLN A 91 4.69 -11.13 -3.31
CA GLN A 91 4.47 -11.06 -4.74
C GLN A 91 5.63 -11.74 -5.47
N PRO A 92 5.49 -12.08 -6.77
CA PRO A 92 6.63 -12.57 -7.53
C PRO A 92 7.74 -11.51 -7.61
N PRO A 93 9.01 -11.90 -7.56
CA PRO A 93 10.10 -10.97 -7.82
C PRO A 93 9.98 -10.42 -9.24
N THR A 94 10.07 -9.11 -9.39
CA THR A 94 10.12 -8.44 -10.71
C THR A 94 11.57 -8.16 -11.09
N THR A 95 11.90 -8.25 -12.37
CA THR A 95 13.25 -7.95 -12.87
C THR A 95 13.51 -6.45 -13.03
N ASP A 96 12.44 -5.67 -13.07
CA ASP A 96 12.47 -4.24 -13.42
C ASP A 96 12.51 -3.33 -12.18
N ASP A 97 12.15 -3.87 -11.01
CA ASP A 97 12.15 -3.12 -9.76
C ASP A 97 13.41 -3.39 -8.93
N PRO A 98 13.85 -2.42 -8.11
CA PRO A 98 14.90 -2.66 -7.13
C PRO A 98 14.52 -3.81 -6.18
N PRO A 99 15.50 -4.52 -5.57
CA PRO A 99 15.22 -5.60 -4.64
C PRO A 99 14.23 -5.17 -3.53
N LEU A 100 13.03 -5.75 -3.54
CA LEU A 100 12.00 -5.49 -2.55
C LEU A 100 12.20 -6.40 -1.34
N VAL A 101 12.05 -5.84 -0.14
CA VAL A 101 11.85 -6.64 1.07
C VAL A 101 10.39 -7.08 1.08
N LEU A 102 10.15 -8.38 0.98
CA LEU A 102 8.81 -8.97 0.97
C LEU A 102 8.48 -9.55 2.34
N ASP A 103 7.28 -9.27 2.84
CA ASP A 103 6.74 -9.85 4.07
C ASP A 103 5.21 -9.98 3.97
N GLU A 104 4.62 -10.83 4.81
CA GLU A 104 3.17 -10.81 5.04
C GLU A 104 2.75 -9.69 5.99
N ASP A 105 3.64 -9.25 6.89
CA ASP A 105 3.45 -8.04 7.70
C ASP A 105 3.70 -6.78 6.86
N CYS A 106 2.87 -6.59 5.84
CA CYS A 106 3.06 -5.56 4.82
C CYS A 106 2.05 -4.42 4.89
N LEU A 107 0.99 -4.51 5.72
CA LEU A 107 -0.14 -3.57 5.76
C LEU A 107 0.23 -2.23 6.42
N THR A 108 1.08 -1.49 5.70
CA THR A 108 1.68 -0.24 6.12
C THR A 108 1.30 0.91 5.19
N ILE A 109 1.33 2.13 5.74
CA ILE A 109 1.00 3.38 5.08
C ILE A 109 2.17 4.35 5.20
N ASN A 110 2.31 5.20 4.20
CA ASN A 110 3.37 6.18 4.07
C ASN A 110 2.78 7.54 3.74
N ILE A 111 3.41 8.59 4.25
CA ILE A 111 2.96 9.97 4.12
C ILE A 111 4.14 10.82 3.67
N ILE A 112 3.96 11.57 2.59
CA ILE A 112 4.88 12.63 2.16
C ILE A 112 4.13 13.96 2.28
N ARG A 113 4.73 14.93 2.96
CA ARG A 113 4.16 16.27 3.09
C ARG A 113 5.22 17.36 2.88
N PRO A 114 4.83 18.61 2.59
CA PRO A 114 5.75 19.74 2.68
C PRO A 114 6.34 19.83 4.10
N ALA A 115 7.58 20.31 4.22
CA ALA A 115 8.20 20.45 5.54
C ALA A 115 7.56 21.57 6.39
N ASN A 116 7.67 21.45 7.72
CA ASN A 116 7.19 22.42 8.71
C ASN A 116 5.67 22.68 8.66
N ILE A 117 4.90 21.66 8.32
CA ILE A 117 3.44 21.74 8.27
C ILE A 117 2.84 21.42 9.64
N SER A 118 1.98 22.30 10.15
CA SER A 118 1.23 22.06 11.39
C SER A 118 0.03 21.13 11.16
N ALA A 119 -0.47 20.51 12.24
CA ALA A 119 -1.69 19.71 12.21
C ALA A 119 -2.94 20.53 11.77
N ASP A 120 -2.89 21.85 11.90
CA ASP A 120 -3.98 22.76 11.52
C ASP A 120 -3.92 23.24 10.07
N ALA A 121 -2.94 22.79 9.27
CA ALA A 121 -2.75 23.26 7.90
C ALA A 121 -3.91 22.89 6.93
N LYS A 122 -4.63 21.81 7.21
CA LYS A 122 -5.80 21.33 6.43
C LYS A 122 -5.52 21.24 4.92
N LEU A 123 -4.40 20.62 4.56
CA LEU A 123 -4.03 20.41 3.16
C LEU A 123 -4.87 19.32 2.50
N PRO A 124 -5.26 19.44 1.22
CA PRO A 124 -5.84 18.34 0.46
C PRO A 124 -4.94 17.09 0.48
N VAL A 125 -5.56 15.92 0.51
CA VAL A 125 -4.86 14.62 0.60
C VAL A 125 -4.99 13.88 -0.72
N LEU A 126 -3.87 13.55 -1.35
CA LEU A 126 -3.80 12.63 -2.49
C LEU A 126 -3.57 11.22 -1.94
N PHE A 127 -4.61 10.39 -1.95
CA PHE A 127 -4.56 9.00 -1.49
C PHE A 127 -4.32 8.08 -2.69
N TRP A 128 -3.15 7.44 -2.72
CA TRP A 128 -2.66 6.67 -3.86
C TRP A 128 -2.74 5.17 -3.64
N THR A 129 -3.43 4.48 -4.56
CA THR A 129 -3.46 3.03 -4.69
C THR A 129 -2.61 2.61 -5.88
N TYR A 130 -1.51 1.87 -5.63
CA TYR A 130 -0.68 1.38 -6.71
C TYR A 130 -1.41 0.34 -7.57
N GLY A 131 -0.98 0.18 -8.81
CA GLY A 131 -1.39 -0.92 -9.67
C GLY A 131 -0.37 -2.05 -9.69
N GLY A 132 -0.48 -2.93 -10.69
CA GLY A 132 0.27 -4.20 -10.77
C GLY A 132 -0.64 -5.42 -10.90
N GLY A 133 -1.84 -5.22 -11.46
CA GLY A 133 -2.77 -6.31 -11.78
C GLY A 133 -3.21 -7.12 -10.56
N PHE A 134 -3.19 -6.50 -9.37
CA PHE A 134 -3.46 -7.14 -8.08
C PHE A 134 -2.48 -8.25 -7.66
N GLN A 135 -1.46 -8.55 -8.46
CA GLN A 135 -0.50 -9.63 -8.21
C GLN A 135 0.85 -9.14 -7.70
N ALA A 136 1.18 -7.89 -8.02
CA ALA A 136 2.41 -7.22 -7.64
C ALA A 136 2.15 -5.72 -7.44
N GLY A 137 3.18 -5.00 -7.04
CA GLY A 137 3.17 -3.58 -6.75
C GLY A 137 3.74 -3.28 -5.36
N SER A 138 4.37 -2.11 -5.22
CA SER A 138 4.91 -1.67 -3.95
C SER A 138 4.86 -0.15 -3.82
N THR A 139 4.71 0.38 -2.61
CA THR A 139 4.72 1.84 -2.41
C THR A 139 6.06 2.53 -2.73
N PRO A 140 7.26 1.94 -2.50
CA PRO A 140 8.52 2.65 -2.73
C PRO A 140 8.77 3.00 -4.21
N ILE A 141 8.27 2.19 -5.15
CA ILE A 141 8.43 2.45 -6.60
C ILE A 141 7.53 3.59 -7.10
N PHE A 142 6.46 3.94 -6.36
CA PHE A 142 5.57 5.06 -6.65
C PHE A 142 5.87 6.27 -5.74
N ASN A 143 7.10 6.78 -5.83
CA ASN A 143 7.54 7.94 -5.06
C ASN A 143 6.95 9.26 -5.63
N ALA A 144 6.07 9.90 -4.87
CA ALA A 144 5.40 11.14 -5.26
C ALA A 144 6.09 12.44 -4.75
N SER A 145 7.36 12.39 -4.36
CA SER A 145 8.10 13.58 -3.90
C SER A 145 8.04 14.73 -4.91
N ALA A 146 8.11 14.41 -6.21
CA ALA A 146 7.99 15.42 -7.28
C ALA A 146 6.58 16.04 -7.35
N ILE A 147 5.53 15.25 -7.13
CA ILE A 147 4.15 15.74 -7.09
C ILE A 147 3.96 16.71 -5.92
N VAL A 148 4.42 16.34 -4.73
CA VAL A 148 4.36 17.20 -3.54
C VAL A 148 5.16 18.49 -3.78
N ALA A 149 6.37 18.40 -4.34
CA ALA A 149 7.20 19.56 -4.67
C ALA A 149 6.49 20.53 -5.64
N LEU A 150 5.94 20.00 -6.74
CA LEU A 150 5.21 20.79 -7.74
C LEU A 150 3.91 21.39 -7.17
N SER A 151 3.29 20.73 -6.21
CA SER A 151 2.09 21.25 -5.52
C SER A 151 2.43 22.48 -4.68
N VAL A 152 3.57 22.47 -3.98
CA VAL A 152 4.07 23.61 -3.21
C VAL A 152 4.45 24.76 -4.15
N PHE A 153 5.21 24.45 -5.21
CA PHE A 153 5.64 25.45 -6.18
C PHE A 153 4.46 26.19 -6.85
N ARG A 154 3.37 25.49 -7.15
CA ARG A 154 2.17 26.11 -7.75
C ARG A 154 1.25 26.83 -6.75
N GLY A 155 1.55 26.77 -5.45
CA GLY A 155 0.72 27.38 -4.41
C GLY A 155 -0.50 26.55 -3.99
N THR A 156 -0.57 25.26 -4.32
CA THR A 156 -1.64 24.35 -3.87
C THR A 156 -1.04 23.10 -3.23
N PRO A 157 -0.39 23.23 -2.07
CA PRO A 157 0.31 22.13 -1.42
C PRO A 157 -0.64 20.97 -1.08
N VAL A 158 -0.17 19.74 -1.29
CA VAL A 158 -0.91 18.51 -0.95
C VAL A 158 -0.11 17.62 -0.02
N VAL A 159 -0.82 16.83 0.78
CA VAL A 159 -0.27 15.66 1.48
C VAL A 159 -0.46 14.45 0.58
N TYR A 160 0.60 13.70 0.32
CA TYR A 160 0.54 12.44 -0.41
C TYR A 160 0.52 11.28 0.57
N VAL A 161 -0.36 10.31 0.32
CA VAL A 161 -0.49 9.10 1.10
C VAL A 161 -0.42 7.90 0.18
N SER A 162 0.46 6.95 0.45
CA SER A 162 0.53 5.66 -0.26
C SER A 162 0.51 4.51 0.73
N PHE A 163 -0.06 3.38 0.37
CA PHE A 163 -0.20 2.23 1.27
C PHE A 163 -0.05 0.92 0.52
N ASN A 164 0.34 -0.12 1.24
CA ASN A 164 0.33 -1.49 0.75
C ASN A 164 -1.01 -2.16 0.98
N TYR A 165 -1.39 -3.07 0.09
CA TYR A 165 -2.53 -3.98 0.25
C TYR A 165 -2.10 -5.39 -0.19
N ARG A 166 -2.71 -6.44 0.37
CA ARG A 166 -2.35 -7.82 0.03
C ARG A 166 -2.52 -8.09 -1.46
N THR A 167 -1.57 -8.80 -2.05
CA THR A 167 -1.54 -9.15 -3.49
C THR A 167 -1.78 -10.63 -3.71
N GLY A 168 -2.14 -10.99 -4.95
CA GLY A 168 -2.30 -12.36 -5.42
C GLY A 168 -3.29 -13.17 -4.56
N PRO A 169 -3.00 -14.45 -4.27
CA PRO A 169 -3.90 -15.32 -3.51
C PRO A 169 -4.13 -14.89 -2.06
N LEU A 170 -3.24 -14.08 -1.47
CA LEU A 170 -3.42 -13.58 -0.10
C LEU A 170 -4.39 -12.40 -0.04
N GLY A 171 -4.46 -11.60 -1.11
CA GLY A 171 -5.39 -10.47 -1.24
C GLY A 171 -6.72 -10.85 -1.87
N PHE A 172 -6.70 -11.85 -2.74
CA PHE A 172 -7.87 -12.34 -3.46
C PHE A 172 -7.99 -13.85 -3.33
N PRO A 173 -8.28 -14.39 -2.14
CA PRO A 173 -8.69 -15.79 -2.03
C PRO A 173 -9.92 -16.04 -2.90
N GLN A 174 -9.97 -17.22 -3.50
CA GLN A 174 -10.94 -17.60 -4.52
C GLN A 174 -11.57 -18.96 -4.20
N GLY A 175 -12.56 -19.37 -4.99
CA GLY A 175 -13.24 -20.66 -4.80
C GLY A 175 -14.40 -20.61 -3.80
N ALA A 176 -15.16 -21.70 -3.78
CA ALA A 176 -16.34 -21.86 -2.96
C ALA A 176 -16.02 -21.86 -1.45
N GLU A 177 -14.82 -22.33 -1.05
CA GLU A 177 -14.38 -22.26 0.34
C GLU A 177 -14.21 -20.81 0.80
N ALA A 178 -13.51 -19.97 0.02
CA ALA A 178 -13.33 -18.56 0.33
C ALA A 178 -14.66 -17.81 0.44
N ALA A 179 -15.59 -18.08 -0.49
CA ALA A 179 -16.94 -17.51 -0.46
C ALA A 179 -17.68 -17.86 0.85
N ARG A 180 -17.70 -19.14 1.26
CA ARG A 180 -18.36 -19.57 2.50
C ARG A 180 -17.70 -19.01 3.76
N ARG A 181 -16.39 -18.77 3.74
CA ARG A 181 -15.63 -18.20 4.85
C ARG A 181 -15.69 -16.66 4.90
N GLY A 182 -16.34 -16.01 3.92
CA GLY A 182 -16.37 -14.55 3.83
C GLY A 182 -14.98 -13.96 3.60
N ALA A 183 -14.14 -14.65 2.84
CA ALA A 183 -12.74 -14.33 2.64
C ALA A 183 -12.40 -13.93 1.19
N LEU A 184 -13.41 -13.64 0.37
CA LEU A 184 -13.20 -13.03 -0.94
C LEU A 184 -12.77 -11.56 -0.76
N ASN A 185 -12.10 -10.98 -1.77
CA ASN A 185 -11.85 -9.54 -1.86
C ASN A 185 -11.07 -8.89 -0.69
N LEU A 186 -10.24 -9.65 0.03
CA LEU A 186 -9.52 -9.16 1.23
C LEU A 186 -8.67 -7.91 0.97
N ALA A 187 -8.04 -7.81 -0.20
CA ALA A 187 -7.28 -6.63 -0.60
C ALA A 187 -8.13 -5.36 -0.73
N LEU A 188 -9.41 -5.48 -1.08
CA LEU A 188 -10.32 -4.32 -1.11
C LEU A 188 -10.68 -3.89 0.33
N HIS A 189 -10.80 -4.85 1.25
CA HIS A 189 -10.91 -4.55 2.67
C HIS A 189 -9.64 -3.88 3.22
N ASP A 190 -8.45 -4.28 2.76
CA ASP A 190 -7.19 -3.60 3.08
C ASP A 190 -7.23 -2.13 2.64
N GLN A 191 -7.65 -1.87 1.39
CA GLN A 191 -7.77 -0.51 0.84
C GLN A 191 -8.76 0.35 1.63
N LEU A 192 -9.95 -0.17 1.96
CA LEU A 192 -10.91 0.54 2.81
C LEU A 192 -10.36 0.81 4.22
N THR A 193 -9.65 -0.16 4.80
CA THR A 193 -9.06 0.01 6.14
C THR A 193 -7.95 1.06 6.13
N ALA A 194 -7.14 1.12 5.08
CA ALA A 194 -6.17 2.18 4.89
C ALA A 194 -6.85 3.56 4.78
N LEU A 195 -7.95 3.66 4.01
CA LEU A 195 -8.72 4.90 3.91
C LEU A 195 -9.36 5.28 5.26
N GLU A 196 -9.87 4.31 6.02
CA GLU A 196 -10.38 4.54 7.37
C GLU A 196 -9.29 5.04 8.32
N TRP A 197 -8.09 4.47 8.24
CA TRP A 197 -6.94 4.95 9.00
C TRP A 197 -6.59 6.40 8.63
N VAL A 198 -6.61 6.75 7.34
CA VAL A 198 -6.39 8.13 6.88
C VAL A 198 -7.47 9.07 7.42
N GLN A 199 -8.75 8.68 7.34
CA GLN A 199 -9.86 9.46 7.90
C GLN A 199 -9.69 9.77 9.39
N ARG A 200 -9.15 8.82 10.16
CA ARG A 200 -8.91 8.97 11.60
C ARG A 200 -7.67 9.80 11.92
N ASN A 201 -6.60 9.68 11.12
CA ASN A 201 -5.27 10.11 11.55
C ASN A 201 -4.64 11.22 10.69
N ILE A 202 -5.09 11.46 9.45
CA ILE A 202 -4.36 12.35 8.53
C ILE A 202 -4.29 13.81 8.99
N GLY A 203 -5.21 14.23 9.86
CA GLY A 203 -5.18 15.55 10.50
C GLY A 203 -3.91 15.79 11.31
N ILE A 204 -3.36 14.76 11.94
CA ILE A 204 -2.09 14.83 12.71
C ILE A 204 -0.92 15.22 11.79
N PHE A 205 -1.00 14.80 10.52
CA PHE A 205 0.00 15.10 9.51
C PHE A 205 -0.28 16.42 8.75
N GLY A 206 -1.31 17.17 9.14
CA GLY A 206 -1.70 18.43 8.51
C GLY A 206 -2.65 18.28 7.32
N GLY A 207 -3.15 17.07 7.06
CA GLY A 207 -4.13 16.81 6.01
C GLY A 207 -5.57 17.14 6.42
N ASP A 208 -6.41 17.47 5.44
CA ASP A 208 -7.85 17.68 5.59
C ASP A 208 -8.61 16.40 5.25
N LYS A 209 -9.11 15.72 6.29
CA LYS A 209 -9.90 14.49 6.15
C LYS A 209 -11.20 14.66 5.34
N THR A 210 -11.64 15.89 5.11
CA THR A 210 -12.81 16.20 4.28
C THR A 210 -12.46 16.42 2.80
N LYS A 211 -11.16 16.45 2.44
CA LYS A 211 -10.66 16.70 1.08
C LYS A 211 -9.66 15.63 0.67
N ILE A 212 -10.14 14.40 0.59
CA ILE A 212 -9.36 13.26 0.11
C ILE A 212 -9.69 13.04 -1.37
N PHE A 213 -8.66 13.05 -2.21
CA PHE A 213 -8.74 12.66 -3.61
C PHE A 213 -8.05 11.31 -3.76
N GLU A 214 -8.85 10.27 -4.01
CA GLU A 214 -8.38 8.93 -4.33
C GLU A 214 -7.89 8.89 -5.78
N SER A 215 -6.71 8.32 -5.99
CA SER A 215 -6.08 8.15 -7.29
C SER A 215 -5.31 6.85 -7.31
N GLY A 216 -5.10 6.28 -8.49
CA GLY A 216 -4.36 5.03 -8.63
C GLY A 216 -4.10 4.68 -10.07
N GLN A 217 -3.33 3.63 -10.28
CA GLN A 217 -3.24 3.00 -11.59
C GLN A 217 -4.39 1.99 -11.70
N ALA A 218 -5.36 2.30 -12.55
CA ALA A 218 -6.50 1.43 -12.78
C ALA A 218 -6.04 0.05 -13.30
N ALA A 219 -6.60 -1.00 -12.72
CA ALA A 219 -6.67 -2.32 -13.33
C ALA A 219 -8.12 -2.53 -13.77
N THR A 220 -8.34 -3.15 -14.93
CA THR A 220 -9.66 -3.60 -15.35
C THR A 220 -9.83 -5.03 -14.85
N PRO A 221 -10.55 -5.28 -13.74
CA PRO A 221 -10.70 -6.63 -13.23
C PRO A 221 -11.62 -7.46 -14.13
N HIS A 222 -11.28 -8.73 -14.30
CA HIS A 222 -12.14 -9.74 -14.91
C HIS A 222 -13.02 -10.33 -13.81
N LEU A 223 -14.12 -9.63 -13.51
CA LEU A 223 -15.00 -9.98 -12.40
C LEU A 223 -15.79 -11.26 -12.70
N LEU A 224 -15.21 -12.39 -12.30
CA LEU A 224 -15.81 -13.70 -12.35
C LEU A 224 -16.45 -14.07 -11.00
N SER A 225 -17.25 -15.13 -11.00
CA SER A 225 -17.78 -15.69 -9.75
C SER A 225 -16.69 -16.43 -8.98
N ALA A 226 -16.90 -16.64 -7.68
CA ALA A 226 -15.97 -17.42 -6.88
C ALA A 226 -15.78 -18.86 -7.43
N GLN A 227 -16.80 -19.44 -8.04
CA GLN A 227 -16.76 -20.79 -8.61
C GLN A 227 -15.91 -20.86 -9.88
N ASP A 228 -15.97 -19.83 -10.73
CA ASP A 228 -15.16 -19.76 -11.95
C ASP A 228 -13.66 -19.66 -11.62
N ARG A 229 -13.34 -19.18 -10.42
CA ARG A 229 -11.98 -19.03 -9.90
C ARG A 229 -11.46 -20.23 -9.08
N GLU A 230 -12.21 -21.34 -9.01
CA GLU A 230 -11.85 -22.53 -8.21
C GLU A 230 -10.53 -23.17 -8.67
N LYS A 231 -10.26 -23.16 -9.99
CA LYS A 231 -9.03 -23.71 -10.56
C LYS A 231 -7.80 -22.95 -10.06
N SER A 232 -7.79 -21.62 -10.17
CA SER A 232 -6.69 -20.76 -9.71
C SER A 232 -6.39 -20.97 -8.22
N TRP A 233 -7.44 -21.11 -7.40
CA TRP A 233 -7.29 -21.44 -5.97
C TRP A 233 -6.68 -22.83 -5.74
N THR A 234 -7.16 -23.84 -6.47
CA THR A 234 -6.65 -25.21 -6.38
C THR A 234 -5.19 -25.30 -6.80
N ASP A 235 -4.81 -24.63 -7.88
CA ASP A 235 -3.43 -24.60 -8.40
C ASP A 235 -2.49 -23.92 -7.40
N PHE A 236 -2.90 -22.80 -6.79
CA PHE A 236 -2.15 -22.16 -5.72
C PHE A 236 -1.93 -23.08 -4.52
N VAL A 237 -2.98 -23.67 -3.98
CA VAL A 237 -2.88 -24.58 -2.82
C VAL A 237 -2.03 -25.81 -3.18
N GLY A 238 -2.19 -26.32 -4.40
CA GLY A 238 -1.40 -27.42 -4.97
C GLY A 238 0.09 -27.12 -5.03
N ALA A 239 0.45 -25.87 -5.27
CA ALA A 239 1.83 -25.42 -5.36
C ALA A 239 2.46 -25.03 -4.00
N VAL A 240 1.68 -24.90 -2.92
CA VAL A 240 2.21 -24.60 -1.58
C VAL A 240 2.76 -25.90 -0.93
N PRO A 241 4.07 -25.99 -0.66
CA PRO A 241 4.64 -27.12 0.06
C PRO A 241 3.95 -27.36 1.41
N GLY A 242 3.46 -28.59 1.62
CA GLY A 242 2.72 -28.97 2.83
C GLY A 242 1.20 -28.83 2.73
N CYS A 243 0.67 -28.13 1.71
CA CYS A 243 -0.78 -28.00 1.49
C CYS A 243 -1.29 -28.65 0.19
N ALA A 244 -0.39 -29.17 -0.66
CA ALA A 244 -0.78 -29.81 -1.92
C ALA A 244 -1.83 -30.93 -1.76
N SER A 245 -1.77 -31.70 -0.67
CA SER A 245 -2.70 -32.82 -0.42
C SER A 245 -4.14 -32.37 -0.09
N VAL A 246 -4.33 -31.10 0.27
CA VAL A 246 -5.66 -30.52 0.54
C VAL A 246 -6.17 -29.65 -0.60
N ALA A 247 -5.43 -29.53 -1.71
CA ALA A 247 -5.87 -28.78 -2.89
C ALA A 247 -7.22 -29.33 -3.41
N GLY A 248 -8.15 -28.43 -3.72
CA GLY A 248 -9.52 -28.79 -4.16
C GLY A 248 -10.42 -29.37 -3.05
N SER A 249 -9.96 -29.41 -1.80
CA SER A 249 -10.79 -29.76 -0.64
C SER A 249 -11.44 -28.52 0.00
N ASN A 250 -12.23 -28.71 1.06
CA ASN A 250 -12.81 -27.62 1.87
C ASN A 250 -11.96 -27.29 3.12
N ASN A 251 -10.69 -27.67 3.12
CA ASN A 251 -9.77 -27.50 4.25
C ASN A 251 -8.50 -26.74 3.84
N THR A 252 -8.53 -25.97 2.73
CA THR A 252 -7.32 -25.31 2.24
C THR A 252 -6.91 -24.18 3.16
N PHE A 253 -7.87 -23.41 3.70
CA PHE A 253 -7.60 -22.28 4.58
C PHE A 253 -6.90 -22.71 5.87
N ASP A 254 -7.34 -23.82 6.47
CA ASP A 254 -6.77 -24.29 7.72
C ASP A 254 -5.32 -24.80 7.53
N CYS A 255 -5.01 -25.40 6.38
CA CYS A 255 -3.63 -25.71 6.02
C CYS A 255 -2.79 -24.45 5.81
N LEU A 256 -3.26 -23.55 4.94
CA LEU A 256 -2.56 -22.31 4.58
C LEU A 256 -2.32 -21.40 5.79
N LYS A 257 -3.21 -21.40 6.79
CA LYS A 257 -3.06 -20.65 8.05
C LYS A 257 -1.77 -21.03 8.81
N THR A 258 -1.37 -22.29 8.71
CA THR A 258 -0.20 -22.84 9.43
C THR A 258 1.05 -22.99 8.57
N ALA A 259 0.93 -22.75 7.25
CA ALA A 259 2.05 -22.85 6.33
C ALA A 259 3.12 -21.78 6.59
N ASN A 260 4.37 -22.08 6.24
CA ASN A 260 5.45 -21.10 6.34
C ASN A 260 5.31 -20.05 5.24
N THR A 261 5.70 -18.82 5.53
CA THR A 261 5.67 -17.68 4.58
C THR A 261 6.43 -17.99 3.28
N SER A 262 7.58 -18.68 3.36
CA SER A 262 8.33 -19.10 2.17
C SER A 262 7.59 -20.12 1.31
N SER A 263 6.85 -21.04 1.92
CA SER A 263 6.00 -22.02 1.22
C SER A 263 4.80 -21.33 0.55
N ILE A 264 4.21 -20.34 1.21
CA ILE A 264 3.16 -19.49 0.63
C ILE A 264 3.70 -18.70 -0.56
N LEU A 265 4.86 -18.06 -0.42
CA LEU A 265 5.50 -17.32 -1.50
C LEU A 265 5.79 -18.22 -2.70
N GLN A 266 6.26 -19.45 -2.47
CA GLN A 266 6.47 -20.43 -3.53
C GLN A 266 5.18 -20.75 -4.27
N GLY A 267 4.10 -21.09 -3.54
CA GLY A 267 2.81 -21.37 -4.16
C GLY A 267 2.25 -20.17 -4.93
N LEU A 268 2.41 -18.97 -4.38
CA LEU A 268 2.00 -17.71 -5.01
C LEU A 268 2.73 -17.52 -6.34
N VAL A 269 4.06 -17.64 -6.35
CA VAL A 269 4.90 -17.47 -7.55
C VAL A 269 4.52 -18.50 -8.62
N THR A 270 4.39 -19.78 -8.24
CA THR A 270 4.01 -20.84 -9.17
C THR A 270 2.62 -20.60 -9.74
N SER A 271 1.64 -20.27 -8.90
CA SER A 271 0.24 -20.05 -9.35
C SER A 271 0.10 -18.89 -10.33
N ILE A 272 0.93 -17.85 -10.19
CA ILE A 272 0.95 -16.72 -11.10
C ILE A 272 1.67 -17.09 -12.41
N ALA A 273 2.79 -17.81 -12.32
CA ALA A 273 3.57 -18.20 -13.49
C ALA A 273 2.84 -19.22 -14.39
N GLU A 274 2.02 -20.08 -13.80
CA GLU A 274 1.30 -21.16 -14.50
C GLU A 274 -0.18 -20.82 -14.76
N ALA A 275 -0.60 -19.58 -14.52
CA ALA A 275 -1.97 -19.14 -14.74
C ALA A 275 -2.37 -19.19 -16.22
N ASP A 276 -3.58 -19.68 -16.50
CA ASP A 276 -4.17 -19.69 -17.85
C ASP A 276 -4.56 -18.26 -18.32
N GLU A 277 -4.59 -17.30 -17.41
CA GLU A 277 -4.98 -15.91 -17.65
C GLU A 277 -3.91 -14.95 -17.13
N LEU A 278 -3.76 -13.81 -17.82
CA LEU A 278 -2.80 -12.77 -17.44
C LEU A 278 -3.03 -12.26 -15.99
N PHE A 279 -4.29 -12.18 -15.57
CA PHE A 279 -4.70 -11.72 -14.24
C PHE A 279 -5.56 -12.74 -13.51
N ALA A 280 -4.96 -13.84 -13.04
CA ALA A 280 -5.68 -14.90 -12.31
C ALA A 280 -6.20 -14.48 -10.93
N TRP A 281 -5.60 -13.46 -10.32
CA TRP A 281 -5.96 -12.94 -9.00
C TRP A 281 -6.51 -11.54 -9.13
N ASP A 282 -7.81 -11.37 -8.92
CA ASP A 282 -8.50 -10.10 -9.02
C ASP A 282 -9.78 -10.11 -8.16
N PRO A 283 -10.48 -8.98 -8.03
CA PRO A 283 -11.74 -8.94 -7.31
C PRO A 283 -12.76 -9.92 -7.89
N THR A 284 -13.60 -10.47 -7.02
CA THR A 284 -14.60 -11.50 -7.34
C THR A 284 -15.98 -11.00 -6.99
N VAL A 285 -17.00 -11.32 -7.80
CA VAL A 285 -18.39 -11.05 -7.44
C VAL A 285 -18.77 -11.94 -6.26
N ASP A 286 -19.02 -11.32 -5.10
CA ASP A 286 -19.28 -12.01 -3.83
C ASP A 286 -20.76 -11.98 -3.41
N GLY A 287 -21.62 -11.42 -4.25
CA GLY A 287 -23.07 -11.50 -4.12
C GLY A 287 -23.65 -10.57 -3.05
N ASN A 288 -24.96 -10.69 -2.83
CA ASN A 288 -25.68 -9.74 -1.97
C ASN A 288 -25.10 -9.68 -0.55
N GLY A 289 -24.80 -8.47 -0.07
CA GLY A 289 -24.17 -8.23 1.23
C GLY A 289 -22.64 -8.37 1.23
N GLY A 290 -22.03 -8.78 0.13
CA GLY A 290 -20.60 -8.74 -0.09
C GLY A 290 -20.08 -7.37 -0.55
N PHE A 291 -18.78 -7.27 -0.79
CA PHE A 291 -18.10 -6.05 -1.23
C PHE A 291 -18.43 -5.70 -2.69
N ILE A 292 -18.44 -6.70 -3.58
CA ILE A 292 -18.80 -6.58 -5.00
C ILE A 292 -20.05 -7.42 -5.25
N PRO A 293 -21.24 -6.88 -4.94
CA PRO A 293 -22.45 -7.69 -4.90
C PRO A 293 -22.98 -8.11 -6.27
N ASP A 294 -22.60 -7.41 -7.34
CA ASP A 294 -22.96 -7.73 -8.73
C ASP A 294 -21.90 -7.13 -9.68
N LEU A 295 -22.06 -7.39 -10.98
CA LEU A 295 -21.23 -6.81 -12.02
C LEU A 295 -21.30 -5.27 -11.99
N PRO A 296 -20.15 -4.56 -12.08
CA PRO A 296 -20.11 -3.10 -12.09
C PRO A 296 -20.96 -2.46 -13.17
N SER A 297 -21.13 -3.10 -14.33
CA SER A 297 -22.03 -2.62 -15.39
C SER A 297 -23.48 -2.53 -14.90
N ARG A 298 -23.95 -3.56 -14.19
CA ARG A 298 -25.30 -3.59 -13.59
C ARG A 298 -25.43 -2.63 -12.42
N LEU A 299 -24.40 -2.56 -11.55
CA LEU A 299 -24.36 -1.61 -10.44
C LEU A 299 -24.42 -0.17 -10.96
N PHE A 300 -23.70 0.13 -12.03
CA PHE A 300 -23.70 1.44 -12.68
C PHE A 300 -25.06 1.76 -13.31
N GLU A 301 -25.62 0.84 -14.11
CA GLU A 301 -26.96 0.99 -14.71
C GLU A 301 -28.05 1.24 -13.66
N ASN A 302 -27.96 0.57 -12.50
CA ASN A 302 -28.91 0.72 -11.40
C ASN A 302 -28.63 1.91 -10.48
N GLY A 303 -27.56 2.67 -10.72
CA GLY A 303 -27.17 3.81 -9.87
C GLY A 303 -26.64 3.44 -8.48
N THR A 304 -26.22 2.18 -8.29
CA THR A 304 -25.69 1.62 -7.04
C THR A 304 -24.18 1.80 -6.96
N PHE A 305 -23.75 3.05 -6.77
CA PHE A 305 -22.34 3.41 -6.58
C PHE A 305 -22.22 4.74 -5.83
N ALA A 306 -21.04 5.04 -5.30
CA ALA A 306 -20.77 6.33 -4.67
C ALA A 306 -20.76 7.46 -5.71
N LYS A 307 -21.68 8.43 -5.57
CA LYS A 307 -21.80 9.57 -6.49
C LYS A 307 -20.81 10.67 -6.12
N LEU A 308 -19.57 10.52 -6.58
CA LEU A 308 -18.48 11.46 -6.35
C LEU A 308 -18.00 12.07 -7.69
N PRO A 309 -17.48 13.31 -7.69
CA PRO A 309 -16.73 13.81 -8.85
C PRO A 309 -15.53 12.92 -9.13
N PHE A 310 -15.33 12.54 -10.38
CA PHE A 310 -14.20 11.71 -10.81
C PHE A 310 -13.54 12.26 -12.06
N ILE A 311 -12.27 11.91 -12.25
CA ILE A 311 -11.50 12.16 -13.47
C ILE A 311 -11.08 10.79 -13.98
N ALA A 312 -11.33 10.51 -15.27
CA ALA A 312 -10.91 9.29 -15.94
C ALA A 312 -10.16 9.64 -17.22
N GLY A 313 -9.15 8.83 -17.55
CA GLY A 313 -8.35 8.98 -18.76
C GLY A 313 -7.61 7.70 -19.10
N THR A 314 -7.21 7.56 -20.35
CA THR A 314 -6.42 6.43 -20.86
C THR A 314 -5.21 6.97 -21.61
N ASN A 315 -4.15 6.18 -21.71
CA ASN A 315 -3.04 6.48 -22.60
C ASN A 315 -3.44 6.24 -24.06
N LEU A 316 -2.71 6.84 -24.99
CA LEU A 316 -2.94 6.69 -26.43
C LEU A 316 -2.82 5.22 -26.87
N ASP A 317 -1.87 4.47 -26.29
CA ASP A 317 -1.44 3.15 -26.76
C ASP A 317 -1.44 2.08 -25.64
N GLU A 318 -2.51 1.98 -24.84
CA GLU A 318 -2.61 1.03 -23.71
C GLU A 318 -2.30 -0.44 -24.11
N GLY A 319 -2.65 -0.84 -25.34
CA GLY A 319 -2.44 -2.20 -25.85
C GLY A 319 -0.99 -2.52 -26.27
N GLN A 320 -0.11 -1.53 -26.41
CA GLN A 320 1.23 -1.76 -26.97
C GLN A 320 2.16 -2.50 -26.00
N ARG A 321 1.96 -2.34 -24.69
CA ARG A 321 2.75 -3.04 -23.65
C ARG A 321 2.59 -4.57 -23.72
N GLY A 322 1.45 -5.07 -24.22
CA GLY A 322 1.17 -6.50 -24.38
C GLY A 322 1.57 -7.12 -25.74
N GLN A 323 2.07 -6.34 -26.70
CA GLN A 323 2.29 -6.79 -28.09
C GLN A 323 3.75 -7.18 -28.41
N VAL A 324 4.69 -7.05 -27.47
CA VAL A 324 6.14 -7.21 -27.77
C VAL A 324 6.60 -8.67 -27.79
N GLN A 325 5.73 -9.67 -27.56
CA GLN A 325 6.14 -11.08 -27.53
C GLN A 325 5.74 -11.96 -28.74
N SER A 326 5.15 -11.40 -29.81
CA SER A 326 4.76 -12.21 -30.98
C SER A 326 5.29 -11.74 -32.34
N ARG A 327 6.33 -10.91 -32.38
CA ARG A 327 7.02 -10.57 -33.63
C ARG A 327 8.46 -11.04 -33.58
N ASP A 328 8.65 -12.30 -33.96
CA ASP A 328 9.76 -12.77 -34.82
C ASP A 328 9.84 -14.31 -34.82
N THR A 329 8.95 -14.96 -35.58
CA THR A 329 9.24 -16.26 -36.24
C THR A 329 8.41 -16.39 -37.51
N HIS A 330 8.94 -15.85 -38.61
CA HIS A 330 8.71 -16.34 -39.98
C HIS A 330 10.04 -16.34 -40.73
#